data_AF-M2MVA6-F1
#
_entry.id   AF-M2MVA6-F1
#
_cell.length_a   1.000
_cell.length_b   1.000
_cell.length_c   1.000
_cell.angle_alpha   90.00
_cell.angle_beta   90.00
_cell.angle_gamma   90.00
#
_symmetry.space_group_name_H-M   'P 1'
#
loop_
_entity.id
_entity.type
_entity.pdbx_description
1 polymer ?
#
loop_
_entity_poly.entity_id
_entity_poly.type
_entity_poly.pdbx_seq_one_letter_code
_entity_poly.pdbx_strand_id
1 'polypeptide(L)' 'MKAEPTTQRTALYQCSTCQRSFARLDHLARHVRTHTSEKPFECPTCAKAFSRA' A
#
# COMPACT_ATOMS: atom_id res chain seq x y z
N MET A 1 2.58 -28.21 -12.55
CA MET A 1 1.66 -27.71 -11.49
C MET A 1 2.46 -26.69 -10.69
N LYS A 2 2.01 -25.43 -10.68
CA LYS A 2 2.83 -24.27 -10.28
C LYS A 2 3.08 -24.32 -8.77
N ALA A 3 4.29 -24.68 -8.35
CA ALA A 3 4.69 -24.55 -6.96
C ALA A 3 5.10 -23.09 -6.70
N GLU A 4 4.38 -22.47 -5.78
CA GLU A 4 4.51 -21.09 -5.33
C GLU A 4 5.90 -20.81 -4.75
N PRO A 5 6.45 -19.58 -4.93
CA PRO A 5 7.73 -19.23 -4.34
C PRO A 5 7.56 -19.14 -2.82
N THR A 6 8.17 -20.11 -2.15
CA THR A 6 8.29 -20.31 -0.70
C THR A 6 8.72 -19.02 0.00
N THR A 7 7.76 -18.18 0.40
CA THR A 7 8.02 -17.09 1.34
C THR A 7 8.23 -17.73 2.71
N GLN A 8 9.50 -17.87 3.05
CA GLN A 8 10.00 -18.39 4.31
C GLN A 8 9.31 -17.68 5.48
N ARG A 9 8.85 -18.47 6.47
CA ARG A 9 8.10 -18.12 7.70
C ARG A 9 8.81 -17.08 8.58
N THR A 10 9.00 -15.89 8.05
CA THR A 10 9.13 -14.65 8.82
C THR A 10 7.72 -14.09 8.90
N ALA A 11 7.23 -13.78 10.09
CA ALA A 11 5.93 -13.12 10.25
C ALA A 11 6.07 -11.69 9.69
N LEU A 12 5.86 -11.55 8.38
CA LEU A 12 5.89 -10.28 7.68
C LEU A 12 4.48 -9.69 7.65
N TYR A 13 4.39 -8.39 7.89
CA TYR A 13 3.15 -7.64 7.78
C TYR A 13 2.92 -7.30 6.31
N GLN A 14 1.89 -7.87 5.71
CA GLN A 14 1.61 -7.70 4.29
C GLN A 14 0.61 -6.57 4.04
N CYS A 15 0.89 -5.74 3.04
CA CYS A 15 -0.02 -4.70 2.59
C CYS A 15 -1.18 -5.31 1.80
N SER A 16 -2.41 -5.08 2.26
CA SER A 16 -3.61 -5.57 1.57
C SER A 16 -3.78 -4.98 0.16
N THR A 17 -3.29 -3.76 -0.08
CA THR A 17 -3.45 -3.05 -1.36
C THR A 17 -2.50 -3.52 -2.44
N CYS A 18 -1.21 -3.72 -2.13
CA CYS A 18 -0.19 -4.06 -3.15
C CYS A 18 0.60 -5.34 -2.84
N GLN A 19 0.19 -6.09 -1.82
CA GLN A 19 0.74 -7.39 -1.44
C GLN A 19 2.25 -7.36 -1.08
N ARG A 20 2.83 -6.17 -0.86
CA ARG A 20 4.20 -6.02 -0.35
C ARG A 20 4.28 -6.44 1.12
N SER A 21 5.34 -7.16 1.45
CA SER A 21 5.60 -7.66 2.79
C SER A 21 6.64 -6.79 3.50
N PHE A 22 6.38 -6.47 4.77
CA PHE A 22 7.25 -5.65 5.62
C PHE A 22 7.65 -6.42 6.88
N ALA A 23 8.91 -6.27 7.30
CA ALA A 23 9.40 -6.93 8.52
C ALA A 23 8.83 -6.34 9.82
N ARG A 24 8.21 -5.16 9.77
CA ARG A 24 7.64 -4.48 10.94
C ARG A 24 6.30 -3.82 10.63
N LEU A 25 5.43 -3.79 11.64
CA LEU A 25 4.09 -3.21 11.53
C LEU A 25 4.14 -1.69 11.36
N ASP A 26 5.09 -0.98 11.97
CA ASP A 26 5.25 0.48 11.83
C ASP A 26 5.60 0.87 10.38
N HIS A 27 6.43 0.07 9.71
CA HIS A 27 6.74 0.24 8.30
C HIS A 27 5.51 -0.01 7.41
N LEU A 28 4.73 -1.06 7.70
CA LEU A 28 3.46 -1.30 7.01
C LEU A 28 2.49 -0.13 7.24
N ALA A 29 2.34 0.34 8.47
CA ALA A 29 1.44 1.44 8.84
C ALA A 29 1.80 2.75 8.12
N ARG A 30 3.09 3.07 7.99
CA ARG A 30 3.54 4.21 7.17
C ARG A 30 3.31 3.96 5.68
N HIS A 31 3.51 2.74 5.21
CA HIS A 31 3.31 2.37 3.82
C HIS A 31 1.83 2.44 3.40
N VAL A 32 0.89 1.96 4.20
CA VAL A 32 -0.54 2.03 3.84
C VAL A 32 -1.02 3.47 3.65
N ARG A 33 -0.39 4.45 4.32
CA ARG A 33 -0.67 5.88 4.11
C ARG A 33 -0.32 6.38 2.70
N THR A 34 0.59 5.70 1.99
CA THR A 34 0.89 6.05 0.59
C THR A 34 -0.24 5.62 -0.35
N HIS A 35 -0.95 4.53 0.01
CA HIS A 35 -2.12 4.06 -0.74
C HIS A 35 -3.36 4.86 -0.43
N THR A 36 -3.54 5.25 0.82
CA THR A 36 -4.72 6.00 1.21
C THR A 36 -4.80 7.35 0.54
N SER A 37 -3.74 7.84 -0.14
CA SER A 37 -3.72 9.02 -1.03
C SER A 37 -4.96 9.86 -0.79
N GLU A 38 -5.06 10.42 0.42
CA GLU A 38 -6.20 11.23 0.79
C GLU A 38 -5.99 12.45 -0.07
N LYS A 39 -6.72 12.45 -1.18
CA LYS A 39 -6.73 13.52 -2.15
C LYS A 39 -8.04 14.22 -1.89
N PRO A 40 -8.14 15.05 -0.82
CA PRO A 40 -9.33 15.84 -0.59
C PRO A 40 -9.53 16.87 -1.71
N PHE A 41 -8.48 17.14 -2.50
CA PHE A 41 -8.51 18.04 -3.64
C PHE A 41 -8.80 17.26 -4.92
N GLU A 42 -10.09 17.17 -5.26
CA GLU A 42 -10.55 16.76 -6.58
C GLU A 42 -10.64 17.98 -7.50
N CYS A 43 -10.04 17.89 -8.67
CA CYS A 43 -10.23 18.86 -9.75
C CYS A 43 -11.67 18.73 -10.29
N PRO A 44 -12.56 19.73 -10.13
CA PRO A 44 -13.96 19.63 -10.58
C PRO A 44 -14.10 19.52 -12.11
N THR A 45 -13.07 19.91 -12.86
CA THR A 45 -13.06 19.89 -14.33
C THR A 45 -12.52 18.57 -14.89
N CYS A 46 -11.69 17.86 -14.13
CA CYS A 46 -10.90 16.75 -14.64
C CYS A 46 -10.97 15.48 -13.80
N ALA A 47 -11.74 15.48 -12.70
CA ALA A 47 -11.91 14.39 -11.73
C ALA A 47 -10.59 13.77 -11.23
N LYS A 48 -9.49 14.51 -11.39
CA LYS A 48 -8.16 14.06 -10.99
C LYS A 48 -7.95 14.53 -9.57
N ALA A 49 -7.88 13.57 -8.67
CA ALA A 49 -7.61 13.85 -7.27
C ALA A 49 -6.09 14.09 -7.09
N PHE A 50 -5.66 15.02 -6.23
CA PHE A 50 -4.26 15.35 -5.96
C PHE A 50 -3.94 15.37 -4.47
N SER A 51 -2.74 14.90 -4.11
CA SER A 51 -2.32 14.66 -2.72
C SER A 51 -1.39 15.75 -2.18
N ARG A 52 -1.17 16.82 -2.94
CA ARG A 52 -0.45 18.02 -2.49
C ARG A 52 -1.13 19.25 -3.09
N ALA A 53 -1.43 20.22 -2.24
CA ALA A 53 -1.87 21.55 -2.65
C ALA A 53 -0.77 22.26 -3.45
#